data_AF-A0A537DG90-F1
#
_entry.id   AF-A0A537DG90-F1
#
_cell.length_a   1.000
_cell.length_b   1.000
_cell.length_c   1.000
_cell.angle_alpha   90.00
_cell.angle_beta   90.00
_cell.angle_gamma   90.00
#
_symmetry.space_group_name_H-M   'P 1'
#
loop_
_entity.id
_entity.type
_entity.pdbx_description
1 polymer ?
#
loop_
_entity_poly.entity_id
_entity_poly.type
_entity_poly.pdbx_seq_one_letter_code
_entity_poly.pdbx_strand_id
1 'polypeptide(L)'
;MKRLTILKLGGSAITDKARECTPDIPTIQSVTDQLRDYDLPLILIHGGGSYAHPFVAKSGLGKGFRGGSQLRFISETEFYLGQLTRIICAALLLRGKLPVLFHPMSFVTFDNDKVKKILLDPVRKALQAGLIPLLHGDLVFDESQGVGILSGDRLASLVGNRLGASRVLLGSDVDGVYSRNPKSFPSATLITEVTSENFRSVLKASRGPSGDATGGMGEKVRQALQLAKNGCECFIFNLKEKSALRKILEGDPMIGTRFVPWRSSRKSSRRSRRKV
;
A
#
# COMPACT_ATOMS: atom_id res chain seq x y z
N MET A 1 -18.65 -5.59 2.85
CA MET A 1 -18.39 -4.77 4.05
C MET A 1 -18.49 -3.32 3.62
N LYS A 2 -19.48 -2.54 4.09
CA LYS A 2 -19.59 -1.13 3.70
C LYS A 2 -18.41 -0.36 4.33
N ARG A 3 -17.74 0.50 3.56
CA ARG A 3 -16.70 1.45 4.01
C ARG A 3 -15.35 0.86 4.48
N LEU A 4 -14.97 -0.33 4.01
CA LEU A 4 -13.62 -0.86 4.27
C LEU A 4 -12.56 0.14 3.75
N THR A 5 -11.63 0.52 4.61
CA THR A 5 -10.47 1.34 4.27
C THR A 5 -9.20 0.51 4.40
N ILE A 6 -8.29 0.64 3.43
CA ILE A 6 -6.94 0.10 3.54
C ILE A 6 -6.00 1.29 3.67
N LEU A 7 -5.17 1.30 4.71
CA LEU A 7 -4.12 2.29 4.87
C LEU A 7 -2.76 1.61 4.71
N LYS A 8 -1.98 2.09 3.74
CA LYS A 8 -0.59 1.75 3.59
C LYS A 8 0.31 2.76 4.29
N LEU A 9 1.17 2.27 5.18
CA LEU A 9 2.28 3.00 5.78
C LEU A 9 3.52 2.83 4.90
N GLY A 10 3.85 3.83 4.09
CA GLY A 10 5.02 3.78 3.22
C GLY A 10 6.30 3.58 4.02
N GLY A 11 7.06 2.53 3.72
CA GLY A 11 8.31 2.22 4.43
C GLY A 11 9.30 3.38 4.43
N SER A 12 9.26 4.24 3.41
CA SER A 12 10.03 5.47 3.34
C SER A 12 9.66 6.55 4.36
N ALA A 13 8.41 6.56 4.82
CA ALA A 13 7.92 7.49 5.82
C ALA A 13 8.10 6.96 7.24
N ILE A 14 7.96 5.64 7.44
CA ILE A 14 8.01 5.01 8.77
C ILE A 14 9.37 4.39 9.13
N THR A 15 10.39 4.54 8.28
CA THR A 15 11.75 4.06 8.54
C THR A 15 12.78 5.07 8.04
N ASP A 16 13.97 5.06 8.66
CA ASP A 16 15.13 5.80 8.19
C ASP A 16 15.84 4.99 7.10
N LYS A 17 15.84 5.50 5.85
CA LYS A 17 16.47 4.84 4.71
C LYS A 17 18.01 4.80 4.79
N ALA A 18 18.61 5.66 5.60
CA ALA A 18 20.07 5.74 5.72
C ALA A 18 20.65 4.66 6.64
N ARG A 19 19.83 4.06 7.51
CA ARG A 19 20.27 3.09 8.50
C ARG A 19 19.38 1.85 8.49
N GLU A 20 20.02 0.68 8.43
CA GLU A 20 19.31 -0.61 8.42
C GLU A 20 18.46 -0.78 9.68
N CYS A 21 17.28 -1.38 9.53
CA CYS A 21 16.37 -1.74 10.62
C CYS A 21 16.08 -0.59 11.61
N THR A 22 16.00 0.65 11.11
CA THR A 22 15.77 1.84 11.93
C THR A 22 14.36 2.40 11.70
N PRO A 23 13.46 2.31 12.69
CA PRO A 23 12.09 2.82 12.58
C PRO A 23 12.03 4.33 12.84
N ASP A 24 11.14 5.02 12.12
CA ASP A 24 10.76 6.40 12.44
C ASP A 24 9.62 6.35 13.48
N ILE A 25 10.02 6.19 14.75
CA ILE A 25 9.08 6.07 15.88
C ILE A 25 8.13 7.28 15.97
N PRO A 26 8.58 8.54 15.83
CA PRO A 26 7.68 9.69 15.85
C PRO A 26 6.58 9.62 14.78
N THR A 27 6.93 9.20 13.56
CA THR A 27 5.94 9.04 12.48
C THR A 27 4.96 7.90 12.78
N ILE A 28 5.43 6.74 13.25
CA ILE A 28 4.57 5.61 13.63
C ILE A 28 3.60 6.02 14.75
N GLN A 29 4.07 6.72 15.76
CA GLN A 29 3.24 7.23 16.85
C GLN A 29 2.20 8.23 16.34
N SER A 30 2.62 9.22 15.54
CA SER A 30 1.71 10.22 14.95
C SER A 30 0.59 9.57 14.13
N VAL A 31 0.92 8.58 13.29
CA VAL A 31 -0.08 7.84 12.50
C VAL A 31 -1.05 7.09 13.40
N THR A 32 -0.54 6.37 14.38
CA THR A 32 -1.40 5.56 15.26
C THR A 32 -2.27 6.44 16.15
N ASP A 33 -1.81 7.63 16.57
CA ASP A 33 -2.63 8.64 17.25
C ASP A 33 -3.76 9.19 16.37
N GLN A 34 -3.50 9.36 15.07
CA GLN A 34 -4.55 9.76 14.11
C GLN A 34 -5.59 8.66 13.85
N LEU A 35 -5.27 7.40 14.17
CA LEU A 35 -6.20 6.27 14.05
C LEU A 35 -7.01 6.02 15.32
N ARG A 36 -6.70 6.67 16.44
CA ARG A 36 -7.29 6.38 17.76
C ARG A 36 -8.82 6.33 17.74
N ASP A 37 -9.45 7.31 17.08
CA ASP A 37 -10.91 7.47 17.06
C ASP A 37 -11.54 6.88 15.78
N TYR A 38 -10.77 6.14 14.98
CA TYR A 38 -11.24 5.54 13.75
C TYR A 38 -11.75 4.10 13.98
N ASP A 39 -13.07 3.90 13.88
CA ASP A 39 -13.73 2.63 14.23
C ASP A 39 -14.39 1.91 13.04
N LEU A 40 -14.21 2.42 11.82
CA LEU A 40 -14.64 1.71 10.62
C LEU A 40 -13.67 0.58 10.25
N PRO A 41 -14.10 -0.45 9.50
CA PRO A 41 -13.24 -1.55 9.11
C PRO A 41 -11.95 -1.06 8.42
N LEU A 42 -10.81 -1.52 8.94
CA LEU A 42 -9.48 -1.07 8.55
C LEU A 42 -8.55 -2.26 8.30
N ILE A 43 -7.80 -2.21 7.22
CA ILE A 43 -6.59 -3.03 7.00
C ILE A 43 -5.39 -2.09 7.01
N LEU A 44 -4.35 -2.47 7.74
CA LEU A 44 -3.06 -1.79 7.72
C LEU A 44 -2.04 -2.60 6.92
N ILE A 45 -1.27 -1.91 6.09
CA ILE A 45 -0.18 -2.51 5.31
C ILE A 45 1.05 -1.63 5.48
N HIS A 46 2.20 -2.15 5.87
CA HIS A 46 3.43 -1.34 5.84
C HIS A 46 4.37 -1.72 4.70
N GLY A 47 5.17 -0.77 4.22
CA GLY A 47 6.29 -1.06 3.33
C GLY A 47 7.48 -1.65 4.10
N GLY A 48 8.44 -2.22 3.37
CA GLY A 48 9.62 -2.84 3.99
C GLY A 48 10.68 -1.85 4.47
N GLY A 49 10.79 -0.65 3.87
CA GLY A 49 11.73 0.37 4.31
C GLY A 49 13.15 -0.14 4.52
N SER A 50 13.83 0.33 5.56
CA SER A 50 15.17 -0.16 5.95
C SER A 50 15.19 -1.56 6.56
N TYR A 51 14.04 -2.21 6.73
CA TYR A 51 13.91 -3.59 7.21
C TYR A 51 13.88 -4.64 6.09
N ALA A 52 13.74 -4.22 4.81
CA ALA A 52 13.75 -5.15 3.68
C ALA A 52 14.64 -4.70 2.53
N HIS A 53 14.57 -3.42 2.12
CA HIS A 53 15.26 -2.95 0.92
C HIS A 53 16.78 -3.21 0.93
N PRO A 54 17.52 -2.99 2.03
CA PRO A 54 18.95 -3.28 2.08
C PRO A 54 19.27 -4.77 1.85
N PHE A 55 18.51 -5.68 2.47
CA PHE A 55 18.71 -7.12 2.39
C PHE A 55 18.34 -7.69 1.01
N VAL A 56 17.25 -7.21 0.43
CA VAL A 56 16.85 -7.54 -0.95
C VAL A 56 17.86 -7.03 -1.98
N ALA A 57 18.42 -5.84 -1.76
CA ALA A 57 19.44 -5.27 -2.64
C ALA A 57 20.77 -6.05 -2.54
N LYS A 58 21.27 -6.30 -1.32
CA LYS A 58 22.52 -7.05 -1.07
C LYS A 58 22.48 -8.47 -1.62
N SER A 59 21.33 -9.14 -1.52
CA SER A 59 21.14 -10.50 -2.00
C SER A 59 20.91 -10.63 -3.50
N GLY A 60 20.54 -9.52 -4.17
CA GLY A 60 20.09 -9.55 -5.56
C GLY A 60 18.72 -10.22 -5.77
N LEU A 61 17.95 -10.48 -4.70
CA LEU A 61 16.60 -11.09 -4.80
C LEU A 61 15.64 -10.27 -5.67
N GLY A 62 15.83 -8.95 -5.76
CA GLY A 62 15.06 -8.11 -6.69
C GLY A 62 15.35 -8.36 -8.17
N LYS A 63 16.35 -9.18 -8.50
CA LYS A 63 16.70 -9.61 -9.86
C LYS A 63 16.41 -11.10 -10.10
N GLY A 64 15.63 -11.72 -9.21
CA GLY A 64 15.29 -13.14 -9.24
C GLY A 64 16.14 -14.01 -8.30
N PHE A 65 15.59 -15.16 -7.95
CA PHE A 65 16.27 -16.19 -7.19
C PHE A 65 17.24 -16.99 -8.08
N ARG A 66 18.41 -17.33 -7.53
CA ARG A 66 19.56 -17.92 -8.23
C ARG A 66 20.13 -19.15 -7.51
N GLY A 67 19.71 -19.41 -6.26
CA GLY A 67 20.10 -20.63 -5.54
C GLY A 67 20.34 -20.43 -4.05
N GLY A 68 20.96 -21.45 -3.44
CA GLY A 68 21.06 -21.63 -1.98
C GLY A 68 21.69 -20.46 -1.21
N SER A 69 22.64 -19.74 -1.80
CA SER A 69 23.30 -18.59 -1.14
C SER A 69 22.35 -17.45 -0.81
N GLN A 70 21.20 -17.35 -1.48
CA GLN A 70 20.18 -16.33 -1.22
C GLN A 70 19.18 -16.73 -0.13
N LEU A 71 19.11 -18.01 0.27
CA LEU A 71 18.13 -18.49 1.24
C LEU A 71 18.23 -17.77 2.58
N ARG A 72 19.45 -17.47 3.03
CA ARG A 72 19.69 -16.70 4.26
C ARG A 72 19.00 -15.34 4.22
N PHE A 73 19.04 -14.65 3.08
CA PHE A 73 18.45 -13.32 2.94
C PHE A 73 16.93 -13.35 2.91
N ILE A 74 16.31 -14.45 2.47
CA ILE A 74 14.87 -14.65 2.59
C ILE A 74 14.50 -14.67 4.08
N SER A 75 15.16 -15.54 4.86
CA SER A 75 14.92 -15.67 6.30
C SER A 75 15.19 -14.38 7.07
N GLU A 76 16.28 -13.67 6.76
CA GLU A 76 16.60 -12.39 7.40
C GLU A 76 15.59 -11.30 7.06
N THR A 77 15.18 -11.20 5.79
CA THR A 77 14.19 -10.21 5.36
C THR A 77 12.86 -10.43 6.09
N GLU A 78 12.37 -11.68 6.17
CA GLU A 78 11.17 -12.04 6.93
C GLU A 78 11.28 -11.68 8.42
N PHE A 79 12.42 -12.02 9.04
CA PHE A 79 12.67 -11.71 10.43
C PHE A 79 12.60 -10.21 10.70
N TYR A 80 13.32 -9.39 9.91
CA TYR A 80 13.35 -7.95 10.09
C TYR A 80 12.01 -7.28 9.75
N LEU A 81 11.31 -7.70 8.70
CA LEU A 81 9.95 -7.25 8.43
C LEU A 81 9.04 -7.52 9.63
N GLY A 82 9.10 -8.72 10.20
CA GLY A 82 8.37 -9.09 11.41
C GLY A 82 8.72 -8.24 12.63
N GLN A 83 9.93 -7.70 12.75
CA GLN A 83 10.28 -6.75 13.81
C GLN A 83 9.56 -5.41 13.62
N LEU A 84 9.57 -4.86 12.41
CA LEU A 84 8.84 -3.63 12.10
C LEU A 84 7.32 -3.82 12.32
N THR A 85 6.76 -4.97 11.91
CA THR A 85 5.36 -5.32 12.15
C THR A 85 5.02 -5.27 13.64
N ARG A 86 5.89 -5.83 14.49
CA ARG A 86 5.70 -5.84 15.95
C ARG A 86 5.78 -4.45 16.57
N ILE A 87 6.66 -3.58 16.08
CA ILE A 87 6.76 -2.18 16.53
C ILE A 87 5.45 -1.43 16.23
N ILE A 88 4.93 -1.56 15.02
CA ILE A 88 3.66 -0.94 14.62
C ILE A 88 2.50 -1.53 15.43
N CYS A 89 2.48 -2.86 15.62
CA CYS A 89 1.49 -3.55 16.44
C CYS A 89 1.47 -3.01 17.88
N ALA A 90 2.63 -2.89 18.52
CA ALA A 90 2.74 -2.32 19.86
C ALA A 90 2.21 -0.88 19.92
N ALA A 91 2.54 -0.04 18.94
CA ALA A 91 2.04 1.33 18.89
C ALA A 91 0.50 1.40 18.77
N LEU A 92 -0.13 0.48 18.04
CA LEU A 92 -1.58 0.36 17.93
C LEU A 92 -2.22 -0.14 19.23
N LEU A 93 -1.65 -1.18 19.85
CA LEU A 93 -2.15 -1.75 21.10
C LEU A 93 -2.13 -0.72 22.24
N LEU A 94 -1.08 0.10 22.33
CA LEU A 94 -0.98 1.21 23.29
C LEU A 94 -2.09 2.27 23.12
N ARG A 95 -2.81 2.26 22.00
CA ARG A 95 -3.93 3.16 21.68
C ARG A 95 -5.27 2.44 21.65
N GLY A 96 -5.34 1.25 22.26
CA GLY A 96 -6.55 0.45 22.37
C GLY A 96 -7.02 -0.19 21.06
N LYS A 97 -6.20 -0.18 20.01
CA LYS A 97 -6.52 -0.84 18.74
C LYS A 97 -6.12 -2.31 18.80
N LEU A 98 -6.81 -3.15 18.03
CA LEU A 98 -6.69 -4.62 18.08
C LEU A 98 -6.10 -5.17 16.76
N PRO A 99 -4.80 -4.94 16.49
CA PRO A 99 -4.17 -5.49 15.30
C PRO A 99 -3.92 -7.00 15.41
N VAL A 100 -4.00 -7.69 14.28
CA VAL A 100 -3.56 -9.09 14.14
C VAL A 100 -2.66 -9.22 12.92
N LEU A 101 -1.54 -9.91 13.08
CA LEU A 101 -0.46 -9.95 12.10
C LEU A 101 -0.73 -11.01 11.02
N PHE A 102 -0.48 -10.65 9.77
CA PHE A 102 -0.59 -11.55 8.62
C PHE A 102 0.66 -11.42 7.76
N HIS A 103 1.38 -12.52 7.56
CA HIS A 103 2.59 -12.61 6.72
C HIS A 103 2.21 -13.06 5.31
N PRO A 104 2.26 -12.18 4.28
CA PRO A 104 1.85 -12.53 2.92
C PRO A 104 2.55 -13.75 2.33
N MET A 105 3.83 -14.00 2.65
CA MET A 105 4.52 -15.22 2.20
C MET A 105 3.76 -16.51 2.56
N SER A 106 2.98 -16.51 3.65
CA SER A 106 2.20 -17.68 4.08
C SER A 106 0.87 -17.89 3.33
N PHE A 107 0.39 -16.90 2.56
CA PHE A 107 -0.92 -16.98 1.92
C PHE A 107 -1.01 -16.37 0.52
N VAL A 108 0.10 -15.91 -0.05
CA VAL A 108 0.22 -15.43 -1.44
C VAL A 108 1.32 -16.23 -2.15
N THR A 109 1.03 -16.71 -3.35
CA THR A 109 2.05 -17.31 -4.23
C THR A 109 2.02 -16.66 -5.59
N PHE A 110 3.20 -16.59 -6.22
CA PHE A 110 3.37 -16.10 -7.57
C PHE A 110 3.66 -17.23 -8.56
N ASP A 111 3.46 -16.89 -9.83
CA ASP A 111 4.01 -17.60 -10.98
C ASP A 111 4.45 -16.55 -11.99
N ASN A 112 5.76 -16.46 -12.20
CA ASN A 112 6.41 -15.52 -13.11
C ASN A 112 6.03 -14.05 -12.79
N ASP A 113 6.24 -13.66 -11.54
CA ASP A 113 5.92 -12.36 -10.94
C ASP A 113 4.43 -11.97 -11.02
N LYS A 114 3.53 -12.92 -11.30
CA LYS A 114 2.08 -12.71 -11.28
C LYS A 114 1.47 -13.44 -10.10
N VAL A 115 0.44 -12.85 -9.49
CA VAL A 115 -0.26 -13.49 -8.37
C VAL A 115 -0.98 -14.73 -8.89
N LYS A 116 -0.51 -15.91 -8.46
CA LYS A 116 -1.12 -17.19 -8.79
C LYS A 116 -2.24 -17.52 -7.81
N LYS A 117 -1.95 -17.51 -6.51
CA LYS A 117 -2.93 -17.78 -5.44
C LYS A 117 -2.86 -16.71 -4.36
N ILE A 118 -4.01 -16.44 -3.75
CA ILE A 118 -4.13 -15.57 -2.59
C ILE A 118 -5.29 -16.05 -1.71
N LEU A 119 -5.01 -16.36 -0.44
CA LEU A 119 -5.98 -16.86 0.53
C LEU A 119 -6.36 -15.73 1.51
N LEU A 120 -7.48 -15.04 1.26
CA LEU A 120 -7.94 -13.91 2.08
C LEU A 120 -9.02 -14.26 3.11
N ASP A 121 -9.41 -15.53 3.22
CA ASP A 121 -10.45 -15.95 4.17
C ASP A 121 -10.07 -15.64 5.63
N PRO A 122 -8.84 -15.91 6.09
CA PRO A 122 -8.40 -15.50 7.43
C PRO A 122 -8.44 -13.98 7.64
N VAL A 123 -8.01 -13.19 6.65
CA VAL A 123 -8.05 -11.72 6.70
C VAL A 123 -9.50 -11.23 6.78
N ARG A 124 -10.42 -11.84 6.03
CA ARG A 124 -11.85 -11.51 6.07
C ARG A 124 -12.46 -11.85 7.42
N LYS A 125 -12.11 -13.00 8.01
CA LYS A 125 -12.59 -13.42 9.33
C LYS A 125 -12.10 -12.48 10.43
N ALA A 126 -10.84 -12.04 10.38
CA ALA A 126 -10.31 -11.04 11.31
C ALA A 126 -11.11 -9.71 11.24
N LEU A 127 -11.38 -9.21 10.04
CA LEU A 127 -12.22 -8.01 9.86
C LEU A 127 -13.64 -8.19 10.39
N GLN A 128 -14.25 -9.35 10.17
CA GLN A 128 -15.59 -9.67 10.68
C GLN A 128 -15.62 -9.74 12.22
N ALA A 129 -14.51 -10.11 12.84
CA ALA A 129 -14.35 -10.14 14.29
C ALA A 129 -14.00 -8.77 14.90
N GLY A 130 -13.92 -7.70 14.10
CA GLY A 130 -13.55 -6.36 14.57
C GLY A 130 -12.05 -6.15 14.79
N LEU A 131 -11.21 -7.10 14.36
CA LEU A 131 -9.75 -6.95 14.40
C LEU A 131 -9.25 -6.14 13.20
N ILE A 132 -8.04 -5.58 13.33
CA ILE A 132 -7.34 -4.85 12.27
C ILE A 132 -6.26 -5.76 11.68
N PRO A 133 -6.44 -6.34 10.47
CA PRO A 133 -5.36 -7.05 9.80
C PRO A 133 -4.17 -6.11 9.56
N LEU A 134 -3.00 -6.48 10.06
CA LEU A 134 -1.73 -5.80 9.84
C LEU A 134 -0.84 -6.68 8.95
N LEU A 135 -0.65 -6.25 7.71
CA LEU A 135 0.16 -6.92 6.70
C LEU A 135 1.39 -6.06 6.36
N HIS A 136 2.28 -6.58 5.52
CA HIS A 136 3.42 -5.84 4.99
C HIS A 136 3.68 -6.15 3.51
N GLY A 137 4.44 -5.29 2.84
CA GLY A 137 5.12 -5.71 1.61
C GLY A 137 6.11 -6.82 1.94
N ASP A 138 6.21 -7.81 1.07
CA ASP A 138 6.83 -9.08 1.43
C ASP A 138 7.59 -9.75 0.30
N LEU A 139 8.43 -10.72 0.66
CA LEU A 139 8.87 -11.75 -0.26
C LEU A 139 7.73 -12.78 -0.40
N VAL A 140 7.59 -13.40 -1.56
CA VAL A 140 6.59 -14.45 -1.78
C VAL A 140 7.19 -15.55 -2.63
N PHE A 141 6.80 -16.81 -2.39
CA PHE A 141 7.25 -17.91 -3.24
C PHE A 141 6.68 -17.77 -4.65
N ASP A 142 7.54 -17.94 -5.65
CA ASP A 142 7.20 -17.91 -7.07
C ASP A 142 7.53 -19.26 -7.70
N GLU A 143 6.58 -19.86 -8.42
CA GLU A 143 6.77 -21.17 -9.02
C GLU A 143 7.80 -21.18 -10.17
N SER A 144 7.87 -20.10 -10.95
CA SER A 144 8.77 -19.98 -12.09
C SER A 144 10.12 -19.35 -11.70
N GLN A 145 10.13 -18.48 -10.70
CA GLN A 145 11.29 -17.67 -10.32
C GLN A 145 11.83 -17.96 -8.93
N GLY A 146 11.27 -18.92 -8.19
CA GLY A 146 11.62 -19.25 -6.80
C GLY A 146 11.05 -18.26 -5.78
N VAL A 147 11.39 -16.97 -5.91
CA VAL A 147 10.93 -15.89 -5.03
C VAL A 147 10.61 -14.64 -5.85
N GLY A 148 9.46 -14.02 -5.56
CA GLY A 148 9.05 -12.72 -6.07
C GLY A 148 8.92 -11.68 -4.96
N ILE A 149 8.81 -10.40 -5.36
CA ILE A 149 8.59 -9.28 -4.43
C ILE A 149 7.16 -8.78 -4.56
N LEU A 150 6.41 -8.92 -3.47
CA LEU A 150 5.09 -8.32 -3.33
C LEU A 150 5.20 -6.98 -2.60
N SER A 151 5.32 -5.89 -3.36
CA SER A 151 5.35 -4.56 -2.75
C SER A 151 4.07 -4.26 -1.95
N GLY A 152 4.18 -3.46 -0.89
CA GLY A 152 2.99 -3.04 -0.13
C GLY A 152 1.96 -2.26 -0.97
N ASP A 153 2.39 -1.58 -2.06
CA ASP A 153 1.47 -0.87 -2.96
C ASP A 153 0.64 -1.89 -3.76
N ARG A 154 1.31 -2.91 -4.30
CA ARG A 154 0.68 -4.01 -5.03
C ARG A 154 -0.23 -4.82 -4.11
N LEU A 155 0.20 -5.11 -2.88
CA LEU A 155 -0.64 -5.79 -1.88
C LEU A 155 -1.89 -4.99 -1.53
N ALA A 156 -1.78 -3.67 -1.32
CA ALA A 156 -2.93 -2.82 -1.03
C ALA A 156 -3.96 -2.84 -2.18
N SER A 157 -3.51 -2.77 -3.43
CA SER A 157 -4.36 -2.89 -4.60
C SER A 157 -5.01 -4.27 -4.73
N LEU A 158 -4.24 -5.34 -4.55
CA LEU A 158 -4.74 -6.71 -4.62
C LEU A 158 -5.82 -6.97 -3.56
N VAL A 159 -5.52 -6.66 -2.30
CA VAL A 159 -6.46 -6.85 -1.19
C VAL A 159 -7.66 -5.93 -1.35
N GLY A 160 -7.46 -4.66 -1.74
CA GLY A 160 -8.53 -3.69 -1.96
C GLY A 160 -9.52 -4.14 -3.02
N ASN A 161 -9.02 -4.62 -4.16
CA ASN A 161 -9.86 -5.15 -5.23
C ASN A 161 -10.61 -6.43 -4.81
N ARG A 162 -9.94 -7.35 -4.10
CA ARG A 162 -10.53 -8.65 -3.71
C ARG A 162 -11.53 -8.55 -2.56
N LEU A 163 -11.36 -7.59 -1.65
CA LEU A 163 -12.25 -7.39 -0.51
C LEU A 163 -13.27 -6.26 -0.71
N GLY A 164 -13.21 -5.55 -1.85
CA GLY A 164 -14.11 -4.46 -2.16
C GLY A 164 -13.91 -3.25 -1.25
N ALA A 165 -12.65 -2.82 -1.06
CA ALA A 165 -12.32 -1.63 -0.31
C ALA A 165 -13.00 -0.40 -0.91
N SER A 166 -13.57 0.44 -0.06
CA SER A 166 -14.16 1.73 -0.46
C SER A 166 -13.07 2.79 -0.63
N ARG A 167 -12.03 2.73 0.21
CA ARG A 167 -10.88 3.64 0.18
C ARG A 167 -9.55 2.89 0.31
N VAL A 168 -8.53 3.32 -0.44
CA VAL A 168 -7.14 2.90 -0.24
C VAL A 168 -6.25 4.15 -0.09
N LEU A 169 -5.64 4.30 1.07
CA LEU A 169 -4.80 5.44 1.42
C LEU A 169 -3.34 5.01 1.36
N LEU A 170 -2.59 5.53 0.39
CA LEU A 170 -1.17 5.23 0.19
C LEU A 170 -0.31 6.32 0.82
N GLY A 171 0.04 6.16 2.10
CA GLY A 171 0.93 7.06 2.80
C GLY A 171 2.38 6.93 2.31
N SER A 172 3.02 8.06 2.02
CA SER A 172 4.40 8.16 1.53
C SER A 172 5.19 9.24 2.27
N ASP A 173 6.47 9.40 1.93
CA ASP A 173 7.38 10.48 2.36
C ASP A 173 7.32 11.73 1.45
N VAL A 174 6.28 11.85 0.62
CA VAL A 174 6.07 12.98 -0.32
C VAL A 174 4.60 13.39 -0.32
N ASP A 175 4.33 14.66 -0.64
CA ASP A 175 3.00 15.27 -0.55
C ASP A 175 1.97 14.64 -1.48
N GLY A 176 2.40 14.11 -2.62
CA GLY A 176 1.55 13.40 -3.56
C GLY A 176 2.26 13.17 -4.89
N VAL A 177 1.47 13.13 -5.96
CA VAL A 177 1.95 13.06 -7.34
C VAL A 177 2.16 14.47 -7.86
N TYR A 178 3.35 14.74 -8.37
CA TYR A 178 3.67 16.03 -8.99
C TYR A 178 3.61 15.93 -10.51
N SER A 179 3.41 17.06 -11.18
CA SER A 179 3.43 17.17 -12.65
C SER A 179 4.78 16.78 -13.29
N ARG A 180 5.84 16.72 -12.48
CA ARG A 180 7.20 16.27 -12.79
C ARG A 180 7.94 16.02 -11.47
N ASN A 181 9.14 15.44 -11.50
CA ASN A 181 9.91 15.21 -10.27
C ASN A 181 10.27 16.54 -9.57
N PRO A 182 9.73 16.85 -8.38
CA PRO A 182 9.96 18.13 -7.71
C PRO A 182 11.40 18.34 -7.25
N LYS A 183 12.19 17.26 -7.11
CA LYS A 183 13.62 17.35 -6.78
C LYS A 183 14.46 17.85 -7.95
N SER A 184 14.01 17.62 -9.17
CA SER A 184 14.72 18.00 -10.40
C SER A 184 14.14 19.25 -11.04
N PHE A 185 12.89 19.59 -10.73
CA PHE A 185 12.17 20.70 -11.33
C PHE A 185 11.45 21.52 -10.27
N PRO A 186 11.95 22.70 -9.91
CA PRO A 186 11.31 23.59 -8.94
C PRO A 186 9.90 24.05 -9.36
N SER A 187 9.60 24.06 -10.67
CA SER A 187 8.27 24.37 -11.21
C SER A 187 7.27 23.22 -11.12
N ALA A 188 7.64 22.10 -10.49
CA ALA A 188 6.73 20.98 -10.28
C ALA A 188 5.55 21.40 -9.38
N THR A 189 4.35 21.15 -9.87
CA THR A 189 3.11 21.43 -9.15
C THR A 189 2.49 20.13 -8.66
N LEU A 190 1.92 20.15 -7.46
CA LEU A 190 1.17 19.02 -6.91
C LEU A 190 -0.11 18.83 -7.73
N ILE A 191 -0.36 17.59 -8.15
CA ILE A 191 -1.62 17.19 -8.77
C ILE A 191 -2.57 16.83 -7.64
N THR A 192 -3.62 17.61 -7.44
CA THR A 192 -4.58 17.37 -6.34
C THR A 192 -5.58 16.28 -6.68
N GLU A 193 -5.95 16.11 -7.96
CA GLU A 193 -6.95 15.14 -8.38
C GLU A 193 -6.60 14.43 -9.71
N VAL A 194 -6.87 13.13 -9.74
CA VAL A 194 -6.70 12.24 -10.89
C VAL A 194 -8.02 11.59 -11.24
N THR A 195 -8.48 11.79 -12.48
CA THR A 195 -9.78 11.37 -12.99
C THR A 195 -9.65 10.48 -14.24
N SER A 196 -10.77 10.00 -14.78
CA SER A 196 -10.80 9.26 -16.06
C SER A 196 -10.29 10.08 -17.25
N GLU A 197 -10.32 11.41 -17.15
CA GLU A 197 -9.94 12.32 -18.22
C GLU A 197 -8.44 12.61 -18.22
N ASN A 198 -7.83 12.79 -17.04
CA ASN A 198 -6.43 13.21 -16.93
C ASN A 198 -5.43 12.07 -16.62
N PHE A 199 -5.89 10.84 -16.29
CA PHE A 199 -4.97 9.81 -15.78
C PHE A 199 -3.77 9.49 -16.69
N ARG A 200 -3.92 9.63 -18.03
CA ARG A 200 -2.85 9.33 -18.98
C ARG A 200 -1.68 10.30 -18.84
N SER A 201 -1.97 11.59 -18.61
CA SER A 201 -0.93 12.61 -18.41
C SER A 201 -0.23 12.41 -17.07
N VAL A 202 -0.99 12.10 -16.01
CA VAL A 202 -0.47 11.79 -14.67
C VAL A 202 0.43 10.54 -14.71
N LEU A 203 -0.03 9.48 -15.38
CA LEU A 203 0.77 8.27 -15.54
C LEU A 203 2.07 8.55 -16.28
N LYS A 204 2.05 9.41 -17.32
CA LYS A 204 3.27 9.83 -18.03
C LYS A 204 4.19 10.65 -17.12
N ALA A 205 3.67 11.61 -16.37
CA ALA A 205 4.43 12.44 -15.44
C ALA A 205 5.06 11.64 -14.28
N SER A 206 4.41 10.53 -13.88
CA SER A 206 4.91 9.65 -12.82
C SER A 206 6.07 8.75 -13.25
N ARG A 207 6.36 8.66 -14.55
CA ARG A 207 7.53 7.95 -15.09
C ARG A 207 8.75 8.86 -14.92
N GLY A 208 9.84 8.32 -14.39
CA GLY A 208 11.07 9.09 -14.21
C GLY A 208 11.71 9.52 -15.54
N PRO A 209 12.81 10.29 -15.51
CA PRO A 209 13.52 10.79 -16.70
C PRO A 209 13.90 9.71 -17.71
N SER A 210 14.12 8.46 -17.25
CA SER A 210 14.45 7.30 -18.08
C SER A 210 13.23 6.60 -18.70
N GLY A 211 12.01 7.15 -18.56
CA GLY A 211 10.76 6.44 -18.93
C GLY A 211 10.47 5.24 -18.02
N ASP A 212 11.36 4.99 -17.06
CA ASP A 212 11.39 3.83 -16.23
C ASP A 212 10.49 4.07 -15.02
N ALA A 213 9.57 3.14 -14.82
CA ALA A 213 8.62 3.19 -13.71
C ALA A 213 9.05 2.27 -12.57
N THR A 214 10.36 2.04 -12.49
CA THR A 214 11.07 1.32 -11.42
C THR A 214 11.16 2.16 -10.14
N GLY A 215 10.93 3.48 -10.24
CA GLY A 215 10.74 4.36 -9.09
C GLY A 215 9.43 4.08 -8.35
N GLY A 216 9.45 4.19 -7.02
CA GLY A 216 8.30 3.88 -6.17
C GLY A 216 7.04 4.73 -6.41
N MET A 217 7.12 5.83 -7.15
CA MET A 217 5.95 6.66 -7.49
C MET A 217 5.16 6.14 -8.70
N GLY A 218 5.84 5.72 -9.77
CA GLY A 218 5.17 5.18 -10.96
C GLY A 218 4.32 3.96 -10.62
N GLU A 219 4.86 3.07 -9.78
CA GLU A 219 4.11 1.91 -9.28
C GLU A 219 2.92 2.31 -8.39
N LYS A 220 3.08 3.27 -7.46
CA LYS A 220 1.96 3.80 -6.66
C LYS A 220 0.83 4.34 -7.53
N VAL A 221 1.17 5.15 -8.53
CA VAL A 221 0.20 5.72 -9.46
C VAL A 221 -0.53 4.63 -10.23
N ARG A 222 0.17 3.59 -10.71
CA ARG A 222 -0.48 2.45 -11.38
C ARG A 222 -1.46 1.72 -10.47
N GLN A 223 -1.06 1.41 -9.23
CA GLN A 223 -1.89 0.70 -8.28
C GLN A 223 -3.12 1.54 -7.88
N ALA A 224 -2.95 2.84 -7.62
CA ALA A 224 -4.04 3.77 -7.36
C ALA A 224 -5.02 3.88 -8.55
N LEU A 225 -4.50 3.95 -9.78
CA LEU A 225 -5.33 3.95 -10.98
C LEU A 225 -6.11 2.64 -11.18
N GLN A 226 -5.51 1.49 -10.86
CA GLN A 226 -6.19 0.20 -10.94
C GLN A 226 -7.36 0.13 -9.95
N LEU A 227 -7.18 0.62 -8.74
CA LEU A 227 -8.21 0.72 -7.72
C LEU A 227 -9.32 1.70 -8.12
N ALA A 228 -8.95 2.90 -8.60
CA ALA A 228 -9.89 3.91 -9.09
C ALA A 228 -10.79 3.38 -10.22
N LYS A 229 -10.21 2.66 -11.18
CA LYS A 229 -10.93 1.94 -12.25
C LYS A 229 -11.99 0.98 -11.73
N ASN A 230 -11.75 0.37 -10.57
CA ASN A 230 -12.66 -0.59 -9.94
C ASN A 230 -13.65 0.07 -8.97
N GLY A 231 -13.72 1.41 -8.96
CA GLY A 231 -14.65 2.18 -8.13
C GLY A 231 -14.18 2.40 -6.69
N CYS A 232 -12.89 2.20 -6.41
CA CYS A 232 -12.29 2.48 -5.12
C CYS A 232 -11.68 3.89 -5.11
N GLU A 233 -11.93 4.68 -4.08
CA GLU A 233 -11.28 5.98 -3.93
C GLU A 233 -9.86 5.78 -3.40
N CYS A 234 -8.88 6.47 -3.97
CA CYS A 234 -7.50 6.36 -3.49
C CYS A 234 -6.86 7.70 -3.22
N PHE A 235 -5.90 7.70 -2.29
CA PHE A 235 -5.07 8.85 -1.99
C PHE A 235 -3.60 8.45 -2.03
N ILE A 236 -2.74 9.33 -2.56
CA ILE A 236 -1.30 9.33 -2.31
C ILE A 236 -0.99 10.61 -1.55
N PHE A 237 -0.45 10.50 -0.34
CA PHE A 237 -0.28 11.64 0.55
C PHE A 237 0.97 11.51 1.43
N ASN A 238 1.43 12.63 1.99
CA ASN A 238 2.53 12.64 2.93
C ASN A 238 2.08 12.17 4.31
N LEU A 239 2.54 10.99 4.70
CA LEU A 239 2.21 10.38 5.98
C LEU A 239 2.89 11.09 7.17
N LYS A 240 3.94 11.89 6.91
CA LYS A 240 4.67 12.66 7.92
C LYS A 240 4.00 14.01 8.24
N GLU A 241 3.07 14.45 7.41
CA GLU A 241 2.30 15.67 7.67
C GLU A 241 1.36 15.44 8.86
N LYS A 242 1.37 16.39 9.80
CA LYS A 242 0.58 16.30 11.02
C LYS A 242 -0.89 16.54 10.68
N SER A 243 -1.75 15.55 10.92
CA SER A 243 -3.21 15.57 10.66
C SER A 243 -3.65 15.13 9.26
N ALA A 244 -2.76 15.00 8.27
CA ALA A 244 -3.12 14.56 6.92
C ALA A 244 -3.97 13.29 6.91
N LEU A 245 -3.56 12.25 7.65
CA LEU A 245 -4.32 11.00 7.72
C LEU A 245 -5.71 11.25 8.34
N ARG A 246 -5.77 11.95 9.47
CA ARG A 246 -7.04 12.26 10.16
C ARG A 246 -8.01 13.00 9.21
N LYS A 247 -7.54 14.07 8.54
CA LYS A 247 -8.33 14.85 7.59
C LYS A 247 -8.85 14.01 6.42
N ILE A 248 -8.02 13.14 5.84
CA ILE A 248 -8.46 12.22 4.77
C ILE A 248 -9.54 11.25 5.29
N LEU A 249 -9.37 10.70 6.50
CA LEU A 249 -10.34 9.78 7.10
C LEU A 249 -11.69 10.47 7.32
N GLU A 250 -11.66 11.75 7.74
CA GLU A 250 -12.80 12.67 7.93
C GLU A 250 -13.43 13.14 6.60
N GLY A 251 -12.75 12.95 5.47
CA GLY A 251 -13.29 13.17 4.14
C GLY A 251 -12.77 14.43 3.42
N ASP A 252 -11.70 15.05 3.91
CA ASP A 252 -11.03 16.16 3.21
C ASP A 252 -10.41 15.67 1.89
N PRO A 253 -10.90 16.14 0.72
CA PRO A 253 -10.40 15.69 -0.58
C PRO A 253 -9.10 16.40 -1.00
N MET A 254 -8.66 17.44 -0.29
CA MET A 254 -7.58 18.34 -0.71
C MET A 254 -6.18 17.89 -0.25
N ILE A 255 -6.09 16.82 0.54
CA ILE A 255 -4.81 16.33 1.05
C ILE A 255 -4.15 15.42 0.02
N GLY A 256 -2.98 15.85 -0.45
CA GLY A 256 -2.15 15.12 -1.41
C GLY A 256 -2.81 14.98 -2.77
N THR A 257 -2.75 13.78 -3.34
CA THR A 257 -3.35 13.46 -4.63
C THR A 257 -4.46 12.45 -4.48
N ARG A 258 -5.68 12.86 -4.78
CA ARG A 258 -6.88 12.01 -4.81
C ARG A 258 -7.06 11.37 -6.19
N PHE A 259 -7.35 10.09 -6.21
CA PHE A 259 -7.74 9.35 -7.41
C PHE A 259 -9.23 9.07 -7.30
N VAL A 260 -10.01 9.71 -8.17
CA VAL A 260 -11.46 9.65 -8.14
C VAL A 260 -11.93 8.28 -8.64
N PRO A 261 -12.85 7.61 -7.93
CA PRO A 261 -13.49 6.39 -8.42
C PRO A 261 -14.11 6.61 -9.81
N TRP A 262 -13.76 5.77 -10.77
CA TRP A 262 -14.37 5.86 -12.09
C TRP A 262 -15.82 5.42 -11.96
N ARG A 263 -16.75 6.22 -12.50
CA ARG A 263 -18.16 5.84 -12.54
C ARG A 263 -18.26 4.52 -13.27
N SER A 264 -18.57 3.46 -12.53
CA SER A 264 -18.86 2.17 -13.11
C SER A 264 -20.06 2.33 -14.03
N SER A 265 -19.90 2.04 -15.31
CA SER A 265 -21.01 1.75 -16.23
C SER A 265 -21.68 0.41 -15.90
N ARG A 266 -21.75 0.03 -14.61
CA ARG A 266 -22.64 -1.03 -14.13
C ARG A 266 -24.06 -0.54 -14.36
N LYS A 267 -24.54 -0.88 -15.55
CA LYS A 267 -25.90 -0.73 -16.05
C LYS A 267 -26.89 -0.86 -14.90
N SER A 268 -27.78 0.11 -14.84
CA SER A 268 -29.09 0.12 -14.17
C SER A 268 -30.02 -1.01 -14.65
N SER A 269 -29.53 -2.23 -14.91
CA SER A 269 -30.29 -3.34 -15.50
C SER A 269 -31.08 -4.20 -14.50
N ARG A 270 -31.42 -3.66 -13.32
CA ARG A 270 -32.23 -4.39 -12.32
C ARG A 270 -33.49 -3.67 -11.85
N ARG A 271 -34.02 -2.72 -12.63
CA ARG A 271 -35.28 -2.03 -12.30
C ARG A 271 -36.46 -2.19 -13.28
N SER A 272 -36.38 -3.06 -14.30
CA SER A 272 -37.49 -3.23 -15.28
C SER A 272 -38.05 -4.66 -15.46
N ARG A 273 -37.85 -5.60 -14.52
CA ARG A 273 -38.50 -6.95 -14.59
C ARG A 273 -39.43 -7.26 -13.42
N ARG A 274 -40.19 -6.27 -12.95
CA ARG A 274 -41.40 -6.49 -12.13
C ARG A 274 -42.48 -5.52 -12.58
N LYS A 275 -43.15 -5.89 -13.66
CA LYS A 275 -44.50 -5.48 -14.09
C LYS A 275 -44.73 -6.10 -15.47
N VAL A 276 -45.13 -7.36 -15.50
CA VAL A 276 -46.30 -7.92 -16.19
C VAL A 276 -46.63 -9.20 -15.44
#